data_AF-A7I858-F1
#
_entry.id   AF-A7I858-F1
#
_cell.length_a   1.000
_cell.length_b   1.000
_cell.length_c   1.000
_cell.angle_alpha   90.00
_cell.angle_beta   90.00
_cell.angle_gamma   90.00
#
_symmetry.space_group_name_H-M   'P 1'
#
loop_
_entity.id
_entity.type
_entity.pdbx_description
1 polymer ?
#
loop_
_entity_poly.entity_id
_entity_poly.type
_entity_poly.pdbx_seq_one_letter_code
_entity_poly.pdbx_strand_id
1 'polypeptide(L)'
;MNARAATCIFLILIALCIVPAAAANDERYGYITLESVQIQLHNDTAIVDMHYSVDEGTRIIFFLLGKQDLKNKLITILNYDGAQMQYVNLSDAEFVVDNASYSYGNGVYWFPTHQFNVVIPRLTITSPQVIRNYTNTNLFPEGMGYFENPPEDQPASSA
;
A
#
# COMPACT_ATOMS: atom_id res chain seq x y z
N MET A 1 46.82 -1.41 9.32
CA MET A 1 45.76 -2.27 8.73
C MET A 1 46.09 -2.44 7.26
N ASN A 2 46.49 -3.64 6.85
CA ASN A 2 47.13 -3.85 5.55
C ASN A 2 46.07 -3.78 4.45
N ALA A 3 46.30 -3.01 3.37
CA ALA A 3 45.32 -2.80 2.30
C ALA A 3 44.71 -4.12 1.78
N ARG A 4 45.50 -5.19 1.77
CA ARG A 4 45.06 -6.56 1.42
C ARG A 4 44.01 -7.15 2.36
N ALA A 5 44.11 -6.90 3.66
CA ALA A 5 43.13 -7.36 4.64
C ALA A 5 41.80 -6.61 4.48
N ALA A 6 41.84 -5.30 4.17
CA ALA A 6 40.65 -4.51 3.90
C ALA A 6 39.94 -4.99 2.61
N THR A 7 40.69 -5.31 1.55
CA THR A 7 40.14 -5.86 0.31
C THR A 7 39.50 -7.23 0.53
N CYS A 8 40.11 -8.12 1.32
CA CYS A 8 39.53 -9.42 1.64
C CYS A 8 38.25 -9.31 2.47
N ILE A 9 38.19 -8.41 3.46
CA ILE A 9 36.99 -8.18 4.27
C ILE A 9 35.86 -7.62 3.39
N PHE A 10 36.18 -6.68 2.49
CA PHE A 10 35.19 -6.10 1.58
C PHE A 10 34.64 -7.14 0.58
N LEU A 11 35.49 -8.03 0.06
CA LEU A 11 35.07 -9.12 -0.82
C LEU A 11 34.22 -10.18 -0.09
N ILE A 12 34.52 -10.49 1.17
CA ILE A 12 33.70 -11.40 1.99
C ILE A 12 32.33 -10.78 2.28
N LEU A 13 32.26 -9.48 2.55
CA LEU A 13 31.00 -8.74 2.72
C LEU A 13 30.15 -8.77 1.45
N ILE A 14 30.75 -8.60 0.26
CA ILE A 14 30.03 -8.67 -1.02
C ILE A 14 29.54 -10.10 -1.29
N ALA A 15 30.35 -11.12 -0.98
CA ALA A 15 29.96 -12.52 -1.18
C ALA A 15 28.80 -12.95 -0.30
N LEU A 16 28.67 -12.37 0.91
CA LEU A 16 27.54 -12.60 1.81
C LEU A 16 26.22 -11.98 1.32
N CYS A 17 26.25 -11.05 0.37
CA CYS A 17 25.05 -10.44 -0.20
C CYS A 17 24.42 -11.27 -1.35
N ILE A 18 25.03 -12.39 -1.74
CA ILE A 18 24.52 -13.26 -2.81
C ILE A 18 23.51 -14.24 -2.19
N VAL A 19 22.35 -13.73 -1.77
CA VAL A 19 21.22 -14.57 -1.38
C VAL A 19 20.46 -14.92 -2.65
N PRO A 20 20.18 -16.20 -2.95
CA PRO A 20 19.35 -16.55 -4.11
C PRO A 20 17.99 -15.87 -3.96
N ALA A 21 17.60 -15.09 -4.97
CA ALA A 21 16.27 -14.55 -5.09
C ALA A 21 15.30 -15.73 -5.22
N ALA A 22 14.71 -16.15 -4.11
CA ALA A 22 13.58 -17.06 -4.12
C ALA A 22 12.54 -16.44 -5.06
N ALA A 23 12.07 -17.25 -6.01
CA ALA A 23 11.16 -16.86 -7.08
C ALA A 23 10.16 -15.80 -6.61
N ALA A 24 10.04 -14.72 -7.40
CA ALA A 24 9.11 -13.63 -7.16
C ALA A 24 7.71 -14.21 -6.97
N ASN A 25 7.27 -14.32 -5.72
CA ASN A 25 5.85 -14.38 -5.43
C ASN A 25 5.31 -12.99 -5.80
N ASP A 26 4.27 -12.89 -6.62
CA ASP A 26 3.76 -11.61 -7.13
C ASP A 26 3.30 -10.66 -6.01
N GLU A 27 3.14 -11.20 -4.80
CA GLU A 27 2.79 -10.53 -3.54
C GLU A 27 4.01 -9.94 -2.79
N ARG A 28 5.24 -10.25 -3.24
CA ARG A 28 6.48 -9.84 -2.60
C ARG A 28 7.19 -8.76 -3.42
N TYR A 29 7.45 -7.63 -2.78
CA TYR A 29 8.19 -6.52 -3.36
C TYR A 29 9.53 -6.33 -2.63
N GLY A 30 10.58 -6.96 -3.16
CA GLY A 30 11.88 -7.01 -2.49
C GLY A 30 11.77 -7.78 -1.16
N TYR A 31 11.96 -7.09 -0.05
CA TYR A 31 11.88 -7.67 1.31
C TYR A 31 10.51 -7.49 1.99
N ILE A 32 9.55 -6.90 1.29
CA ILE A 32 8.19 -6.61 1.79
C ILE A 32 7.26 -7.69 1.25
N THR A 33 6.55 -8.37 2.14
CA THR A 33 5.42 -9.24 1.78
C THR A 33 4.13 -8.51 2.12
N LEU A 34 3.35 -8.16 1.09
CA LEU A 34 2.09 -7.44 1.29
C LEU A 34 0.99 -8.43 1.72
N GLU A 35 0.20 -8.08 2.73
CA GLU A 35 -0.86 -8.97 3.25
C GLU A 35 -2.25 -8.43 2.93
N SER A 36 -2.45 -7.12 3.09
CA SER A 36 -3.70 -6.46 2.73
C SER A 36 -3.56 -4.96 2.56
N VAL A 37 -4.46 -4.38 1.79
CA VAL A 37 -4.65 -2.94 1.66
C VAL A 37 -6.12 -2.62 1.93
N GLN A 38 -6.37 -1.63 2.77
CA GLN A 38 -7.70 -1.10 3.05
C GLN A 38 -7.75 0.35 2.59
N ILE A 39 -8.79 0.72 1.84
CA ILE A 39 -9.00 2.07 1.33
C ILE A 39 -10.34 2.55 1.89
N GLN A 40 -10.31 3.64 2.65
CA GLN A 40 -11.48 4.26 3.25
C GLN A 40 -11.72 5.59 2.55
N LEU A 41 -12.86 5.69 1.86
CA LEU A 41 -13.22 6.85 1.05
C LEU A 41 -14.01 7.85 1.91
N HIS A 42 -13.50 9.08 1.98
CA HIS A 42 -14.10 10.18 2.70
C HIS A 42 -14.07 11.42 1.80
N ASN A 43 -15.24 11.80 1.28
CA ASN A 43 -15.37 12.90 0.32
C ASN A 43 -14.45 12.73 -0.89
N ASP A 44 -13.57 13.65 -1.21
CA ASP A 44 -12.61 13.52 -2.31
C ASP A 44 -11.28 12.83 -1.90
N THR A 45 -11.17 12.42 -0.64
CA THR A 45 -9.94 11.91 -0.03
C THR A 45 -10.06 10.41 0.26
N ALA A 46 -8.94 9.70 0.21
CA ALA A 46 -8.86 8.32 0.66
C ALA A 46 -7.81 8.14 1.75
N ILE A 47 -8.17 7.43 2.82
CA ILE A 47 -7.22 6.92 3.82
C ILE A 47 -6.87 5.49 3.40
N VAL A 48 -5.58 5.20 3.28
CA VAL A 48 -5.09 3.89 2.84
C VAL A 48 -4.23 3.26 3.91
N ASP A 49 -4.70 2.12 4.44
CA ASP A 49 -3.98 1.30 5.39
C ASP A 49 -3.34 0.11 4.67
N MET A 50 -2.03 -0.06 4.83
CA MET A 50 -1.28 -1.19 4.29
C MET A 50 -0.78 -2.06 5.43
N HIS A 51 -1.14 -3.35 5.40
CA HIS A 51 -0.56 -4.37 6.28
C HIS A 51 0.40 -5.24 5.48
N TYR A 52 1.59 -5.42 6.04
CA TYR A 52 2.69 -6.14 5.41
C TYR A 52 3.60 -6.78 6.45
N SER A 53 4.56 -7.57 5.99
CA SER A 53 5.69 -8.01 6.80
C SER A 53 7.00 -7.71 6.10
N VAL A 54 8.03 -7.41 6.90
CA VAL A 54 9.41 -7.26 6.44
C VAL A 54 10.20 -8.51 6.83
N ASP A 55 10.99 -9.04 5.89
CA ASP A 55 11.94 -10.12 6.12
C ASP A 55 12.83 -9.87 7.35
N GLU A 56 13.01 -10.89 8.18
CA GLU A 56 13.73 -10.81 9.45
C GLU A 56 15.16 -10.26 9.29
N GLY A 57 15.88 -10.72 8.25
CA GLY A 57 17.25 -10.27 7.96
C GLY A 57 17.36 -8.79 7.60
N THR A 58 16.28 -8.18 7.10
CA THR A 58 16.26 -6.76 6.72
C THR A 58 15.92 -5.86 7.91
N ARG A 59 15.20 -6.38 8.91
CA ARG A 59 14.76 -5.58 10.08
C ARG A 59 15.94 -4.92 10.80
N ILE A 60 17.06 -5.62 10.93
CA ILE A 60 18.27 -5.08 11.57
C ILE A 60 18.83 -3.87 10.82
N ILE A 61 18.69 -3.83 9.50
CA ILE A 61 19.17 -2.74 8.64
C ILE A 61 18.39 -1.46 8.96
N PHE A 62 17.09 -1.55 9.23
CA PHE A 62 16.27 -0.37 9.56
C PHE A 62 16.61 0.24 10.91
N PHE A 63 17.07 -0.55 11.87
CA PHE A 63 17.56 0.00 13.14
C PHE A 63 18.86 0.79 12.96
N LEU A 64 19.70 0.41 11.99
CA LEU A 64 20.99 1.05 11.73
C LEU A 64 20.90 2.24 10.77
N LEU A 65 20.09 2.11 9.71
CA LEU A 65 20.06 3.04 8.57
C LEU A 65 18.73 3.80 8.45
N GLY A 66 17.76 3.51 9.31
CA GLY A 66 16.42 4.08 9.25
C GLY A 66 15.51 3.42 8.20
N LYS A 67 14.29 3.94 8.06
CA LYS A 67 13.20 3.34 7.25
C LYS A 67 12.99 3.99 5.87
N GLN A 68 13.90 4.83 5.39
CA GLN A 68 13.63 5.63 4.17
C GLN A 68 13.38 4.76 2.93
N ASP A 69 14.15 3.69 2.75
CA ASP A 69 13.93 2.74 1.66
C ASP A 69 12.56 2.06 1.76
N LEU A 70 12.16 1.62 2.96
CA LEU A 70 10.83 1.07 3.22
C LEU A 70 9.73 2.07 2.83
N LYS A 71 9.86 3.34 3.24
CA LYS A 71 8.90 4.39 2.87
C LYS A 71 8.75 4.54 1.36
N ASN A 72 9.88 4.64 0.65
CA ASN A 72 9.90 4.81 -0.80
C ASN A 72 9.27 3.60 -1.51
N LYS A 73 9.55 2.37 -1.04
CA LYS A 73 8.96 1.15 -1.59
C LYS A 73 7.46 1.09 -1.37
N LEU A 74 6.96 1.44 -0.18
CA LEU A 74 5.52 1.42 0.11
C LEU A 74 4.76 2.44 -0.76
N ILE A 75 5.30 3.66 -0.94
CA ILE A 75 4.74 4.65 -1.88
C ILE A 75 4.72 4.08 -3.31
N THR A 76 5.81 3.43 -3.72
CA THR A 76 5.91 2.80 -5.04
C THR A 76 4.88 1.68 -5.22
N ILE A 77 4.69 0.83 -4.22
CA ILE A 77 3.68 -0.25 -4.24
C ILE A 77 2.27 0.34 -4.42
N LEU A 78 1.97 1.38 -3.65
CA LEU A 78 0.65 2.01 -3.61
C LEU A 78 0.30 2.71 -4.94
N ASN A 79 1.29 3.32 -5.61
CA ASN A 79 1.18 3.91 -6.94
C ASN A 79 0.16 5.05 -7.07
N TYR A 80 -0.17 5.75 -5.99
CA TYR A 80 -0.95 6.99 -6.05
C TYR A 80 -0.02 8.20 -6.21
N ASP A 81 -0.34 9.06 -7.17
CA ASP A 81 0.31 10.36 -7.29
C ASP A 81 0.01 11.21 -6.06
N GLY A 82 1.05 11.73 -5.41
CA GLY A 82 0.90 12.62 -4.26
C GLY A 82 0.44 11.96 -2.96
N ALA A 83 0.46 10.62 -2.85
CA ALA A 83 0.16 9.94 -1.59
C ALA A 83 1.07 10.41 -0.45
N GLN A 84 0.47 10.85 0.64
CA GLN A 84 1.17 11.36 1.81
C GLN A 84 1.18 10.31 2.91
N MET A 85 2.38 9.84 3.27
CA MET A 85 2.55 8.88 4.37
C MET A 85 2.34 9.57 5.73
N GLN A 86 1.34 9.14 6.48
CA GLN A 86 1.09 9.62 7.84
C GLN A 86 1.88 8.81 8.86
N TYR A 87 1.90 7.49 8.70
CA TYR A 87 2.51 6.56 9.63
C TYR A 87 3.20 5.40 8.92
N VAL A 88 4.26 4.87 9.55
CA VAL A 88 4.95 3.65 9.09
C VAL A 88 5.71 2.97 10.23
N ASN A 89 5.52 1.66 10.38
CA ASN A 89 6.33 0.79 11.24
C ASN A 89 6.93 -0.36 10.41
N LEU A 90 7.06 -1.58 10.95
CA LEU A 90 7.59 -2.74 10.22
C LEU A 90 6.50 -3.73 9.76
N SER A 91 5.24 -3.44 10.07
CA SER A 91 4.05 -4.24 9.75
C SER A 91 2.90 -3.45 9.13
N ASP A 92 2.91 -2.13 9.29
CA ASP A 92 1.79 -1.25 8.99
C ASP A 92 2.29 0.08 8.41
N ALA A 93 1.48 0.66 7.53
CA ALA A 93 1.63 2.03 7.07
C ALA A 93 0.26 2.63 6.75
N GLU A 94 0.12 3.92 7.02
CA GLU A 94 -1.09 4.69 6.71
C GLU A 94 -0.72 5.83 5.77
N PHE A 95 -1.54 6.03 4.74
CA PHE A 95 -1.42 7.09 3.76
C PHE A 95 -2.72 7.87 3.66
N VAL A 96 -2.58 9.16 3.37
CA VAL A 96 -3.68 10.01 2.91
C VAL A 96 -3.44 10.32 1.44
N VAL A 97 -4.46 10.11 0.62
CA VAL A 97 -4.46 10.41 -0.81
C VAL A 97 -5.52 11.48 -1.05
N ASP A 98 -5.07 12.71 -1.19
CA ASP A 98 -5.92 13.84 -1.54
C ASP A 98 -6.39 13.71 -3.00
N ASN A 99 -7.61 14.16 -3.30
CA ASN A 99 -8.21 14.04 -4.63
C ASN A 99 -8.20 12.59 -5.19
N ALA A 100 -8.30 11.60 -4.29
CA ALA A 100 -8.48 10.20 -4.67
C ALA A 100 -9.76 9.99 -5.48
N SER A 101 -10.77 10.83 -5.28
CA SER A 101 -12.05 10.79 -5.98
C SER A 101 -12.40 12.12 -6.63
N TYR A 102 -13.09 12.06 -7.76
CA TYR A 102 -13.65 13.24 -8.41
C TYR A 102 -14.96 13.64 -7.74
N SER A 103 -15.05 14.89 -7.27
CA SER A 103 -16.31 15.47 -6.78
C SER A 103 -17.13 16.02 -7.94
N TYR A 104 -18.40 15.62 -8.00
CA TYR A 104 -19.40 16.19 -8.93
C TYR A 104 -20.30 17.25 -8.25
N GLY A 105 -19.95 17.65 -7.02
CA GLY A 105 -20.79 18.50 -6.18
C GLY A 105 -21.95 17.75 -5.54
N ASN A 106 -22.69 18.43 -4.65
CA ASN A 106 -23.85 17.88 -3.93
C ASN A 106 -23.58 16.55 -3.19
N GLY A 107 -22.35 16.38 -2.69
CA GLY A 107 -21.94 15.17 -1.99
C GLY A 107 -21.84 13.92 -2.88
N VAL A 108 -21.70 14.07 -4.20
CA VAL A 108 -21.54 12.95 -5.15
C VAL A 108 -20.08 12.82 -5.57
N TYR A 109 -19.52 11.62 -5.43
CA TYR A 109 -18.11 11.34 -5.72
C TYR A 109 -17.94 10.12 -6.64
N TRP A 110 -16.88 10.14 -7.45
CA TRP A 110 -16.43 9.01 -8.25
C TRP A 110 -14.99 8.66 -7.89
N PHE A 111 -14.82 7.48 -7.29
CA PHE A 111 -13.52 6.88 -7.08
C PHE A 111 -13.12 6.11 -8.35
N PRO A 112 -12.07 6.52 -9.08
CA PRO A 112 -11.72 5.94 -10.36
C PRO A 112 -11.08 4.55 -10.20
N THR A 113 -10.88 3.87 -11.34
CA THR A 113 -10.03 2.68 -11.38
C THR A 113 -8.61 3.01 -10.92
N HIS A 114 -7.96 2.06 -10.25
CA HIS A 114 -6.59 2.23 -9.76
C HIS A 114 -5.75 0.97 -9.98
N GLN A 115 -4.54 1.14 -10.48
CA GLN A 115 -3.57 0.07 -10.70
C GLN A 115 -2.45 0.18 -9.67
N PHE A 116 -2.32 -0.86 -8.85
CA PHE A 116 -1.20 -1.03 -7.93
C PHE A 116 -0.01 -1.66 -8.67
N ASN A 117 1.20 -1.40 -8.18
CA ASN A 117 2.42 -1.92 -8.80
C ASN A 117 2.73 -3.38 -8.42
N VAL A 118 1.94 -3.97 -7.52
CA VAL A 118 2.10 -5.37 -7.06
C VAL A 118 0.73 -6.00 -6.84
N VAL A 119 0.69 -7.33 -6.76
CA VAL A 119 -0.54 -8.06 -6.40
C VAL A 119 -0.82 -7.89 -4.91
N ILE A 120 -2.05 -7.51 -4.60
CA ILE A 120 -2.56 -7.39 -3.24
C ILE A 120 -3.37 -8.65 -2.92
N PRO A 121 -2.98 -9.42 -1.88
CA PRO A 121 -3.73 -10.62 -1.53
C PRO A 121 -5.16 -10.34 -1.08
N ARG A 122 -5.36 -9.25 -0.32
CA ARG A 122 -6.68 -8.76 0.10
C ARG A 122 -6.77 -7.25 -0.05
N LEU A 123 -7.66 -6.78 -0.91
CA LEU A 123 -7.97 -5.37 -1.09
C LEU A 123 -9.41 -5.11 -0.65
N THR A 124 -9.59 -4.20 0.30
CA THR A 124 -10.90 -3.73 0.75
C THR A 124 -11.03 -2.25 0.46
N ILE A 125 -12.14 -1.85 -0.15
CA ILE A 125 -12.46 -0.46 -0.48
C ILE A 125 -13.82 -0.14 0.12
N THR A 126 -13.86 0.82 1.03
CA THR A 126 -15.03 1.18 1.82
C THR A 126 -15.43 2.61 1.51
N SER A 127 -16.65 2.80 1.04
CA SER A 127 -17.35 4.09 1.05
C SER A 127 -18.39 4.11 2.17
N PRO A 128 -19.07 5.26 2.41
CA PRO A 128 -20.14 5.32 3.40
C PRO A 128 -21.30 4.34 3.15
N GLN A 129 -21.50 3.90 1.91
CA GLN A 129 -22.62 3.02 1.51
C GLN A 129 -22.20 1.60 1.18
N VAL A 130 -20.98 1.39 0.67
CA VAL A 130 -20.58 0.12 0.04
C VAL A 130 -19.19 -0.28 0.47
N ILE A 131 -19.03 -1.57 0.76
CA ILE A 131 -17.73 -2.22 0.93
C ILE A 131 -17.51 -3.14 -0.28
N ARG A 132 -16.38 -2.96 -0.97
CA ARG A 132 -15.93 -3.85 -2.04
C ARG A 132 -14.69 -4.60 -1.59
N ASN A 133 -14.69 -5.92 -1.82
CA ASN A 133 -13.58 -6.79 -1.47
C ASN A 133 -13.05 -7.48 -2.73
N TYR A 134 -11.74 -7.53 -2.85
CA TYR A 134 -11.02 -8.19 -3.94
C TYR A 134 -9.90 -9.04 -3.34
N THR A 135 -9.57 -10.13 -4.03
CA THR A 135 -8.48 -11.02 -3.61
C THR A 135 -7.51 -11.23 -4.76
N ASN A 136 -6.22 -11.27 -4.44
CA ASN A 136 -5.13 -11.50 -5.39
C ASN A 136 -5.26 -10.62 -6.65
N THR A 137 -5.43 -9.31 -6.44
CA THR A 137 -5.55 -8.33 -7.53
C THR A 137 -4.51 -7.25 -7.39
N ASN A 138 -4.01 -6.74 -8.52
CA ASN A 138 -3.26 -5.50 -8.59
C ASN A 138 -4.09 -4.35 -9.18
N LEU A 139 -5.39 -4.58 -9.41
CA LEU A 139 -6.29 -3.63 -10.07
C LEU A 139 -7.57 -3.50 -9.24
N PHE A 140 -7.95 -2.25 -8.97
CA PHE A 140 -9.34 -1.89 -8.68
C PHE A 140 -10.05 -1.56 -10.01
N PRO A 141 -10.92 -2.44 -10.53
CA PRO A 141 -11.52 -2.26 -11.84
C PRO A 141 -12.73 -1.31 -11.81
N GLU A 142 -13.04 -0.72 -12.96
CA GLU A 142 -14.28 0.03 -13.26
C GLU A 142 -14.57 1.30 -12.45
N GLY A 143 -13.91 1.52 -11.32
CA GLY A 143 -14.24 2.62 -10.41
C GLY A 143 -15.54 2.37 -9.64
N MET A 144 -15.91 3.31 -8.77
CA MET A 144 -17.19 3.30 -8.07
C MET A 144 -17.68 4.70 -7.72
N GLY A 145 -18.99 4.92 -7.88
CA GLY A 145 -19.67 6.09 -7.35
C GLY A 145 -20.06 5.90 -5.89
N TYR A 146 -20.03 6.98 -5.11
CA TYR A 146 -20.53 7.01 -3.74
C TYR A 146 -20.98 8.41 -3.35
N PHE A 147 -21.69 8.50 -2.22
CA PHE A 147 -22.17 9.77 -1.68
C PHE A 147 -21.48 10.10 -0.36
N GLU A 148 -21.40 11.38 0.00
CA GLU A 148 -20.93 11.82 1.33
C GLU A 148 -21.79 11.22 2.44
N ASN A 149 -23.11 11.30 2.24
CA ASN A 149 -24.10 10.78 3.16
C ASN A 149 -24.80 9.59 2.50
N PRO A 150 -25.01 8.47 3.21
CA PRO A 150 -25.92 7.43 2.75
C PRO A 150 -27.30 8.04 2.46
N PRO A 151 -28.02 7.59 1.42
CA PRO A 151 -29.42 7.92 1.28
C PRO A 151 -30.13 7.58 2.60
N GLU A 152 -30.82 8.55 3.19
CA GLU A 152 -31.67 8.31 4.36
C GLU A 152 -32.65 7.19 3.98
N ASP A 153 -32.73 6.12 4.78
CA ASP A 153 -33.65 5.01 4.56
C ASP A 153 -35.04 5.59 4.28
N GLN A 154 -35.46 5.59 3.01
CA GLN A 154 -36.86 5.92 2.71
C GLN A 154 -37.67 4.77 3.30
N PRO A 155 -38.52 5.00 4.32
CA PRO A 155 -39.44 3.97 4.76
C PRO A 155 -40.25 3.55 3.54
N ALA A 156 -40.32 2.23 3.30
CA ALA A 156 -41.05 1.65 2.19
C ALA A 156 -42.42 2.35 2.09
N SER A 157 -42.63 3.08 1.00
CA SER A 157 -43.92 3.69 0.69
C SER A 157 -44.93 2.56 0.54
N SER A 158 -45.62 2.23 1.63
CA SER A 158 -46.83 1.43 1.62
C SER A 158 -47.92 2.23 0.90
N ALA A 159 -48.07 1.95 -0.39
CA ALA A 159 -49.28 2.22 -1.16
C ALA A 159 -50.22 1.02 -1.07
#